data_AF-A0A946SYR6-F1
#
_entry.id   AF-A0A946SYR6-F1
#
_cell.length_a   1.000
_cell.length_b   1.000
_cell.length_c   1.000
_cell.angle_alpha   90.00
_cell.angle_beta   90.00
_cell.angle_gamma   90.00
#
_symmetry.space_group_name_H-M   'P 1'
#
loop_
_entity.id
_entity.type
_entity.pdbx_description
1 polymer ?
#
loop_
_entity_poly.entity_id
_entity_poly.type
_entity_poly.pdbx_seq_one_letter_code
_entity_poly.pdbx_strand_id
1 'polypeptide(L)' 'MAISKLNLEDFCNDIFSLFAIHTDLDDYRLAYFLNKCLGINLCRKEFDLDFINSKGSFSVFEYIDQSNFLKWSLISNIYN' A
#
# COMPACT_ATOMS: atom_id res chain seq x y z
N MET A 1 42.25 15.17 -0.17
CA MET A 1 41.21 14.23 0.29
C MET A 1 39.88 14.81 -0.12
N ALA A 2 39.21 14.20 -1.10
CA ALA A 2 37.89 14.65 -1.52
C ALA A 2 36.87 14.21 -0.46
N ILE A 3 36.20 15.17 0.16
CA ILE A 3 35.06 14.91 1.05
C ILE A 3 33.85 14.74 0.12
N SER A 4 33.50 13.51 -0.18
CA SER A 4 32.24 13.20 -0.85
C SER A 4 31.10 13.45 0.13
N LYS A 5 30.43 14.59 -0.01
CA LYS A 5 29.20 14.89 0.73
C LYS A 5 28.13 13.92 0.23
N LEU A 6 27.73 12.96 1.06
CA LEU A 6 26.60 12.08 0.78
C LEU A 6 25.35 12.94 0.62
N ASN A 7 24.87 13.10 -0.61
CA ASN A 7 23.60 13.75 -0.87
C ASN A 7 22.49 12.71 -0.66
N LEU A 8 21.88 12.72 0.53
CA LEU A 8 20.81 11.78 0.89
C LEU A 8 19.53 11.99 0.07
N GLU A 9 19.39 13.14 -0.62
CA GLU A 9 18.19 13.48 -1.39
C GLU A 9 17.98 12.53 -2.59
N ASP A 10 19.05 11.98 -3.19
CA ASP A 10 18.95 11.03 -4.32
C ASP A 10 18.59 9.59 -3.91
N PHE A 11 18.67 9.25 -2.61
CA PHE A 11 18.37 7.90 -2.11
C PHE A 11 16.93 7.70 -1.65
N CYS A 12 16.14 8.77 -1.52
CA CYS A 12 14.74 8.72 -1.12
C CYS A 12 13.79 8.42 -2.29
N ASN A 13 14.23 7.63 -3.28
CA ASN A 13 13.28 6.94 -4.15
C ASN A 13 12.77 5.75 -3.34
N ASP A 14 11.61 5.90 -2.69
CA ASP A 14 10.92 4.78 -2.05
C ASP A 14 10.80 3.65 -3.08
N ILE A 15 11.59 2.59 -2.91
CA ILE A 15 11.56 1.42 -3.80
C ILE A 15 10.31 0.64 -3.41
N PHE A 16 9.20 0.89 -4.12
CA PHE A 16 7.97 0.13 -3.95
C PHE A 16 7.68 -0.71 -5.20
N SER A 17 7.02 -1.85 -4.99
CA SER A 17 6.41 -2.63 -6.06
C SER A 17 4.92 -2.33 -6.07
N LEU A 18 4.38 -2.00 -7.25
CA LEU A 18 2.96 -1.73 -7.44
C LEU A 18 2.34 -2.83 -8.30
N PHE A 19 1.22 -3.38 -7.84
CA PHE A 19 0.48 -4.41 -8.55
C PHE A 19 -0.96 -3.96 -8.74
N ALA A 20 -1.47 -4.09 -9.96
CA ALA A 20 -2.88 -3.91 -10.26
C ALA A 20 -3.56 -5.29 -10.25
N ILE A 21 -4.63 -5.44 -9.46
CA ILE A 21 -5.42 -6.66 -9.38
C ILE A 21 -6.83 -6.32 -9.85
N HIS A 22 -7.30 -7.00 -10.89
CA HIS A 22 -8.68 -6.93 -11.35
C HIS A 22 -9.42 -8.19 -10.89
N THR A 23 -10.52 -8.01 -10.15
CA THR A 23 -11.31 -9.10 -9.59
C THR A 23 -12.74 -8.62 -9.29
N ASP A 24 -13.70 -9.56 -9.30
CA ASP A 24 -15.09 -9.32 -8.86
C ASP A 24 -15.26 -9.46 -7.34
N LEU A 25 -14.19 -9.74 -6.60
CA LEU A 25 -14.22 -9.86 -5.16
C LEU A 25 -14.32 -8.48 -4.49
N ASP A 26 -15.11 -8.40 -3.43
CA ASP A 26 -15.07 -7.27 -2.51
C ASP A 26 -13.66 -7.09 -1.93
N ASP A 27 -13.30 -5.84 -1.66
CA ASP A 27 -12.02 -5.41 -1.07
C ASP A 27 -11.62 -6.20 0.19
N TYR A 28 -12.53 -6.39 1.15
CA TYR A 28 -12.27 -7.14 2.38
C TYR A 28 -12.04 -8.63 2.14
N ARG A 29 -12.67 -9.21 1.11
CA ARG A 29 -12.46 -10.62 0.74
C ARG A 29 -11.09 -10.80 0.13
N LEU A 30 -10.69 -9.89 -0.75
CA LEU A 30 -9.35 -9.90 -1.34
C LEU A 30 -8.28 -9.78 -0.25
N ALA A 31 -8.43 -8.85 0.70
CA ALA A 31 -7.53 -8.72 1.84
C ALA A 31 -7.44 -10.01 2.66
N TYR A 32 -8.58 -10.66 2.94
CA TYR A 32 -8.62 -11.94 3.67
C TYR A 32 -7.84 -13.04 2.96
N PHE A 33 -8.04 -13.21 1.65
CA PHE A 33 -7.33 -14.24 0.90
C PHE A 33 -5.83 -13.94 0.78
N LEU A 34 -5.43 -12.67 0.60
CA LEU A 34 -4.03 -12.27 0.61
C LEU A 34 -3.36 -12.59 1.94
N ASN A 35 -4.02 -12.27 3.06
CA ASN A 35 -3.52 -12.60 4.41
C ASN A 35 -3.29 -14.10 4.55
N LYS A 36 -4.26 -14.92 4.10
CA LYS A 36 -4.16 -16.38 4.17
C LYS A 36 -3.06 -16.96 3.29
N CYS A 37 -2.90 -16.47 2.07
CA CYS A 37 -1.95 -17.01 1.10
C CYS A 37 -0.51 -16.57 1.35
N LEU A 38 -0.31 -15.34 1.82
CA LEU A 38 1.02 -14.75 2.02
C LEU A 38 1.48 -14.79 3.48
N GLY A 39 0.60 -15.14 4.43
CA GLY A 39 0.93 -15.13 5.87
C GLY A 39 1.11 -13.72 6.43
N ILE A 40 0.46 -12.72 5.82
CA ILE A 40 0.47 -11.30 6.26
C ILE A 40 -0.84 -10.95 6.97
N ASN A 41 -0.95 -9.73 7.50
CA ASN A 41 -2.14 -9.28 8.22
C ASN A 41 -2.62 -7.87 7.80
N LEU A 42 -3.09 -7.73 6.57
CA LEU A 42 -3.78 -6.54 6.08
C LEU A 42 -5.04 -6.28 6.91
N CYS A 43 -5.11 -5.12 7.55
CA CYS A 43 -6.25 -4.67 8.33
C CYS A 43 -6.85 -3.39 7.72
N ARG A 44 -8.20 -3.31 7.70
CA ARG A 44 -8.90 -2.13 7.21
C ARG A 44 -8.64 -0.94 8.12
N LYS A 45 -8.36 0.23 7.52
CA LYS A 45 -8.29 1.50 8.23
C LYS A 45 -9.68 2.04 8.53
N GLU A 46 -9.78 2.80 9.62
CA GLU A 46 -11.03 3.47 9.99
C GLU A 46 -11.38 4.63 9.05
N PHE A 47 -10.39 5.16 8.34
CA PHE A 47 -10.58 6.17 7.32
C PHE A 47 -10.38 5.55 5.93
N ASP A 48 -11.23 5.97 5.01
CA ASP A 48 -11.04 5.74 3.60
C ASP A 48 -10.26 6.94 2.99
N LEU A 49 -9.55 6.71 1.89
CA LEU A 49 -8.84 7.78 1.19
C LEU A 49 -9.86 8.56 0.35
N ASP A 50 -10.09 9.81 0.74
CA ASP A 50 -10.89 10.76 -0.02
C ASP A 50 -9.95 11.75 -0.70
N PHE A 51 -9.81 11.70 -2.04
CA PHE A 51 -9.09 12.76 -2.74
C PHE A 51 -10.04 13.93 -2.97
N ILE A 52 -9.57 15.15 -2.61
CA ILE A 52 -10.31 16.41 -2.73
C ILE A 52 -10.91 16.62 -4.13
N ASN A 53 -10.28 16.02 -5.16
CA ASN A 53 -10.67 16.16 -6.57
C ASN A 53 -11.37 14.91 -7.16
N SER A 54 -11.58 13.85 -6.38
CA SER A 54 -12.28 12.64 -6.85
C SER A 54 -13.54 12.39 -6.03
N LYS A 55 -14.66 12.05 -6.68
CA LYS A 55 -15.93 11.70 -6.01
C LYS A 55 -15.94 10.28 -5.42
N GLY A 56 -14.77 9.67 -5.21
CA GLY A 56 -14.63 8.29 -4.75
C GLY A 56 -13.97 8.24 -3.38
N SER A 57 -14.53 7.40 -2.50
CA SER A 57 -13.92 7.00 -1.23
C SER A 57 -13.23 5.64 -1.41
N PHE A 58 -11.90 5.61 -1.29
CA PHE A 58 -11.12 4.40 -1.55
C PHE A 58 -10.80 3.67 -0.26
N SER A 59 -11.26 2.42 -0.14
CA SER A 59 -10.99 1.58 1.02
C SER A 59 -9.51 1.25 1.13
N VAL A 60 -8.93 1.42 2.32
CA VAL A 60 -7.51 1.17 2.57
C VAL A 60 -7.33 0.04 3.57
N PHE A 61 -6.50 -0.94 3.20
CA PHE A 61 -5.99 -1.95 4.11
C PHE A 61 -4.47 -1.83 4.19
N GLU A 62 -3.92 -1.86 5.41
CA GLU A 62 -2.48 -1.79 5.61
C GLU A 62 -1.97 -2.90 6.52
N TYR A 63 -0.72 -3.26 6.29
CA TYR A 63 0.06 -4.12 7.17
C TYR A 63 1.51 -3.64 7.19
N ILE A 64 2.08 -3.55 8.39
CA ILE A 64 3.49 -3.21 8.58
C ILE A 64 4.21 -4.49 8.97
N ASP A 65 5.07 -4.96 8.08
CA ASP A 65 5.98 -6.05 8.36
C ASP A 65 7.24 -5.47 9.01
N GLN A 66 7.30 -5.54 10.33
CA GLN A 66 8.43 -5.04 11.11
C GLN A 66 9.71 -5.86 10.89
N SER A 67 9.60 -7.13 10.48
CA SER A 67 10.76 -8.00 10.27
C SER A 67 11.49 -7.64 8.98
N ASN A 68 10.75 -7.33 7.92
CA ASN A 68 11.31 -6.97 6.62
C ASN A 68 11.35 -5.45 6.38
N PHE A 69 10.88 -4.65 7.34
CA PHE A 69 10.71 -3.19 7.21
C PHE A 69 9.87 -2.81 5.97
N LEU A 70 8.84 -3.61 5.67
CA LEU A 70 7.97 -3.41 4.52
C LEU A 70 6.60 -2.88 4.94
N LYS A 71 6.08 -1.94 4.17
CA LYS A 71 4.69 -1.48 4.26
C LYS A 71 3.88 -2.08 3.12
N TRP A 72 2.89 -2.89 3.46
CA TRP A 72 1.90 -3.40 2.53
C TRP A 72 0.68 -2.50 2.56
N SER A 73 0.22 -2.06 1.38
CA SER A 73 -0.99 -1.26 1.24
C SER A 73 -1.84 -1.86 0.12
N LEU A 74 -3.10 -2.16 0.43
CA LEU A 74 -4.11 -2.55 -0.53
C LEU A 74 -5.17 -1.46 -0.57
N ILE A 75 -5.31 -0.83 -1.73
CA ILE A 75 -6.22 0.29 -1.97
C ILE A 75 -7.18 -0.16 -3.06
N SER A 76 -8.49 -0.14 -2.77
CA SER A 76 -9.47 -0.41 -3.83
C SER A 76 -9.46 0.74 -4.82
N ASN A 77 -9.72 0.43 -6.09
CA ASN A 77 -9.95 1.45 -7.11
C ASN A 77 -11.42 1.38 -7.50
N ILE A 78 -12.22 2.31 -6.99
CA ILE A 78 -13.59 2.53 -7.46
C ILE A 78 -13.54 3.52 -8.63
N TYR A 79 -13.49 2.97 -9.84
CA TYR A 79 -13.84 3.75 -11.02
C TYR A 79 -15.37 3.80 -11.08
N ASN A 80 -15.95 4.97 -10.85
CA ASN A 80 -17.38 5.23 -10.97
C ASN A 80 -17.65 6.09 -12.20
#